data_AF-A0A946NN63-F1
#
_entry.id   AF-A0A946NN63-F1
#
_cell.length_a   1.000
_cell.length_b   1.000
_cell.length_c   1.000
_cell.angle_alpha   90.00
_cell.angle_beta   90.00
_cell.angle_gamma   90.00
#
_symmetry.space_group_name_H-M   'P 1'
#
loop_
_entity.id
_entity.type
_entity.pdbx_description
1 polymer ?
#
loop_
_entity_poly.entity_id
_entity_poly.type
_entity_poly.pdbx_seq_one_letter_code
_entity_poly.pdbx_strand_id
1 'polypeptide(L)'
;MDLSRAYPRSPKVRMAGLVQLARMIDKAQAYKENQIADYDYPCPLDKIILNFLRIDSDVFASKVMEGGDEAISNWAEETLKNKKPEEFEFIN
;
A
#
# COMPACT_ATOMS: atom_id res chain seq x y z
N MET A 1 -5.15 6.82 -9.85
CA MET A 1 -4.67 8.14 -9.37
C MET A 1 -3.57 8.61 -10.31
N ASP A 2 -3.63 9.87 -10.75
CA ASP A 2 -2.61 10.44 -11.63
C ASP A 2 -1.47 11.09 -10.84
N LEU A 3 -0.31 10.43 -10.76
CA LEU A 3 0.86 10.94 -10.02
C LEU A 3 1.71 11.93 -10.83
N SER A 4 1.38 12.18 -12.11
CA SER A 4 2.00 13.28 -12.85
C SER A 4 1.39 14.64 -12.48
N ARG A 5 0.26 14.64 -11.75
CA ARG A 5 -0.51 15.85 -11.40
C ARG A 5 -0.75 16.01 -9.91
N ALA A 6 -0.62 14.93 -9.14
CA ALA A 6 -0.83 14.93 -7.70
C ALA A 6 0.27 14.15 -6.97
N TYR A 7 0.53 14.53 -5.72
CA TYR A 7 1.41 13.77 -4.84
C TYR A 7 0.63 12.61 -4.22
N PRO A 8 1.22 11.41 -4.11
CA PRO A 8 0.61 10.35 -3.35
C PRO A 8 0.57 10.75 -1.87
N ARG A 9 -0.34 10.13 -1.10
CA ARG A 9 -0.57 10.42 0.31
C ARG A 9 0.72 10.40 1.12
N SER A 10 0.70 11.16 2.22
CA SER A 10 1.84 11.25 3.12
C SER A 10 2.20 9.85 3.65
N PRO A 11 3.50 9.49 3.70
CA PRO A 11 3.92 8.21 4.25
C PRO A 11 3.51 8.03 5.73
N LYS A 12 3.19 9.13 6.44
CA LYS A 12 2.75 9.12 7.84
C LYS A 12 1.27 8.77 8.02
N VAL A 13 0.47 8.74 6.94
CA VAL A 13 -0.94 8.33 7.04
C VAL A 13 -0.97 6.85 7.37
N ARG A 14 -1.59 6.52 8.51
CA ARG A 14 -1.80 5.14 8.94
C ARG A 14 -3.10 4.60 8.36
N MET A 15 -3.03 3.38 7.82
CA MET A 15 -4.17 2.60 7.36
C MET A 15 -3.94 1.16 7.79
N ALA A 16 -4.94 0.48 8.35
CA ALA A 16 -4.80 -0.87 8.91
C ALA A 16 -3.61 -1.02 9.89
N GLY A 17 -3.29 0.04 10.65
CA GLY A 17 -2.13 0.07 11.56
C GLY A 17 -0.76 0.26 10.92
N LEU A 18 -0.68 0.35 9.58
CA LEU A 18 0.55 0.49 8.80
C LEU A 18 0.71 1.91 8.26
N VAL A 19 1.89 2.49 8.46
CA VAL A 19 2.37 3.63 7.67
C VAL A 19 2.70 3.16 6.25
N GLN A 20 2.90 4.08 5.31
CA GLN A 20 3.20 3.77 3.90
C GLN A 20 2.07 3.06 3.11
N LEU A 21 1.14 2.33 3.74
CA LEU A 21 0.10 1.57 3.03
C LEU A 21 -0.79 2.46 2.14
N ALA A 22 -1.29 3.57 2.68
CA ALA A 22 -2.08 4.54 1.90
C ALA A 22 -1.29 5.10 0.70
N ARG A 23 -0.02 5.44 0.90
CA ARG A 23 0.88 5.90 -0.16
C ARG A 23 1.14 4.81 -1.22
N MET A 24 1.26 3.56 -0.78
CA MET A 24 1.49 2.41 -1.65
C MET A 24 0.25 2.12 -2.51
N ILE A 25 -0.96 2.30 -1.98
CA ILE A 25 -2.21 2.17 -2.74
C ILE A 25 -2.26 3.19 -3.88
N ASP A 26 -1.95 4.45 -3.60
CA ASP A 26 -1.91 5.51 -4.63
C ASP A 26 -0.94 5.16 -5.77
N LYS A 27 0.25 4.66 -5.41
CA LYS A 27 1.27 4.23 -6.36
C LYS A 27 0.84 3.00 -7.15
N ALA A 28 0.16 2.04 -6.51
CA ALA A 28 -0.35 0.85 -7.17
C ALA A 28 -1.44 1.19 -8.20
N GLN A 29 -2.34 2.13 -7.88
CA GLN A 29 -3.33 2.65 -8.82
C GLN A 29 -2.65 3.31 -10.01
N ALA A 30 -1.71 4.22 -9.74
CA ALA A 30 -0.98 4.93 -10.78
C ALA A 30 -0.15 3.99 -11.66
N TYR A 31 0.43 2.94 -11.09
CA TYR A 31 1.13 1.89 -11.83
C TYR A 31 0.21 1.17 -12.82
N LYS A 32 -0.98 0.74 -12.37
CA LYS A 32 -1.95 0.03 -13.23
C LYS A 32 -2.56 0.92 -14.31
N GLU A 33 -2.70 2.21 -14.04
CA GLU A 33 -3.22 3.21 -14.98
C GLU A 33 -2.14 3.80 -15.92
N ASN A 34 -0.87 3.39 -15.79
CA ASN A 34 0.28 3.97 -16.50
C ASN A 34 0.49 5.48 -16.25
N GLN A 35 0.22 5.93 -15.02
CA GLN A 35 0.29 7.34 -14.58
C GLN A 35 1.25 7.55 -13.39
N ILE A 36 2.29 6.71 -13.26
CA ILE A 36 3.18 6.68 -12.08
C ILE A 36 4.19 7.85 -12.01
N ALA A 37 4.40 8.56 -13.12
CA ALA A 37 5.35 9.68 -13.24
C ALA A 37 6.75 9.32 -12.69
N ASP A 38 7.32 10.15 -11.80
CA ASP A 38 8.66 9.95 -11.20
C ASP A 38 8.66 8.99 -10.00
N TYR A 39 7.55 8.30 -9.72
CA TYR A 39 7.47 7.32 -8.63
C TYR A 39 7.74 5.90 -9.13
N ASP A 40 8.38 5.09 -8.29
CA ASP A 40 8.61 3.67 -8.58
C ASP A 40 7.67 2.79 -7.78
N TYR A 41 7.04 1.79 -8.42
CA TYR A 41 6.24 0.77 -7.76
C TYR A 41 6.59 -0.63 -8.29
N PRO A 42 6.86 -1.62 -7.42
CA PRO A 42 7.06 -1.50 -5.97
C PRO A 42 8.46 -0.95 -5.63
N CYS A 43 8.55 0.12 -4.83
CA CYS A 43 9.83 0.61 -4.31
C CYS A 43 10.32 -0.20 -3.09
N PRO A 44 11.57 -0.02 -2.60
CA PRO A 44 12.07 -0.75 -1.43
C PRO A 44 11.18 -0.66 -0.18
N LEU A 45 10.56 0.50 0.09
CA LEU A 45 9.63 0.68 1.21
C LEU A 45 8.32 -0.10 0.99
N ASP A 46 7.78 -0.09 -0.22
CA ASP A 46 6.58 -0.87 -0.54
C ASP A 46 6.84 -2.36 -0.39
N LYS A 47 8.04 -2.83 -0.76
CA LYS A 47 8.43 -4.24 -0.61
C LYS A 47 8.43 -4.69 0.86
N ILE A 48 8.79 -3.82 1.81
CA ILE A 48 8.70 -4.14 3.24
C ILE A 48 7.25 -4.42 3.63
N ILE A 49 6.32 -3.56 3.20
CA ILE A 49 4.89 -3.69 3.51
C ILE A 49 4.29 -4.91 2.80
N LEU A 50 4.62 -5.13 1.53
CA LEU A 50 4.19 -6.30 0.75
C LEU A 50 4.66 -7.62 1.39
N ASN A 51 5.92 -7.67 1.86
CA ASN A 51 6.46 -8.82 2.58
C ASN A 51 5.74 -9.04 3.92
N PHE A 52 5.42 -7.97 4.64
CA PHE A 52 4.67 -8.05 5.90
C PHE A 52 3.25 -8.58 5.68
N LEU A 53 2.59 -8.14 4.60
CA LEU A 53 1.28 -8.60 4.16
C LEU A 53 1.30 -9.96 3.43
N ARG A 54 2.48 -10.47 3.09
CA ARG A 54 2.71 -11.72 2.34
C ARG A 54 1.95 -11.77 1.01
N ILE A 55 2.06 -10.72 0.21
CA ILE A 55 1.40 -10.58 -1.09
C ILE A 55 2.39 -10.08 -2.15
N ASP A 56 2.28 -10.59 -3.37
CA ASP A 56 3.03 -10.09 -4.51
C ASP A 56 2.53 -8.70 -4.97
N SER A 57 3.44 -7.85 -5.47
CA SER A 57 3.10 -6.49 -5.88
C SER A 57 2.03 -6.44 -6.97
N ASP A 58 2.10 -7.31 -7.97
CA ASP A 58 1.13 -7.30 -9.07
C ASP A 58 -0.27 -7.74 -8.61
N VAL A 59 -0.33 -8.68 -7.66
CA VAL A 59 -1.58 -9.13 -7.05
C VAL A 59 -2.17 -8.04 -6.17
N PHE A 60 -1.34 -7.39 -5.35
CA PHE A 60 -1.75 -6.23 -4.56
C PHE A 60 -2.32 -5.12 -5.44
N ALA A 61 -1.62 -4.76 -6.52
CA ALA A 61 -2.07 -3.70 -7.42
C ALA A 61 -3.38 -4.05 -8.13
N SER A 62 -3.59 -5.31 -8.52
CA SER A 62 -4.89 -5.74 -9.06
C SER A 62 -6.01 -5.60 -8.01
N LYS A 63 -5.76 -6.03 -6.77
CA LYS A 63 -6.72 -5.93 -5.67
C LYS A 63 -7.10 -4.47 -5.36
N VAL A 64 -6.13 -3.56 -5.46
CA VAL A 64 -6.34 -2.11 -5.32
C VAL A 64 -7.29 -1.59 -6.39
N MET A 65 -7.16 -2.05 -7.63
CA MET A 65 -8.05 -1.64 -8.73
C MET A 65 -9.47 -2.17 -8.59
N GLU A 66 -9.63 -3.35 -7.98
CA GLU A 66 -10.94 -3.99 -7.79
C GLU A 66 -11.73 -3.36 -6.63
N GLY A 67 -11.07 -3.06 -5.51
CA GLY A 67 -11.74 -2.75 -4.25
C GLY A 67 -11.48 -1.34 -3.68
N GLY A 68 -10.50 -0.61 -4.20
CA GLY A 68 -10.12 0.70 -3.67
C GLY A 68 -9.64 0.66 -2.21
N ASP A 69 -9.60 1.83 -1.59
CA ASP A 69 -9.02 2.02 -0.25
C ASP A 69 -9.70 1.20 0.85
N GLU A 70 -11.02 1.24 0.92
CA GLU A 70 -11.78 0.61 2.01
C GLU A 70 -11.62 -0.91 1.98
N ALA A 71 -11.72 -1.52 0.80
CA ALA A 71 -11.52 -2.96 0.65
C ALA A 71 -10.10 -3.39 1.01
N ILE A 72 -9.09 -2.59 0.65
CA ILE A 72 -7.69 -2.87 1.00
C ILE A 72 -7.45 -2.69 2.50
N SER A 73 -8.03 -1.67 3.13
CA SER A 73 -7.93 -1.47 4.58
C SER A 73 -8.53 -2.65 5.33
N ASN A 74 -9.77 -3.04 5.01
CA ASN A 74 -10.46 -4.15 5.66
C ASN A 74 -9.70 -5.48 5.45
N TRP A 75 -9.21 -5.73 4.24
CA TRP A 75 -8.42 -6.92 3.95
C TRP A 75 -7.09 -6.94 4.71
N ALA A 76 -6.39 -5.81 4.79
CA ALA A 76 -5.13 -5.70 5.52
C ALA A 76 -5.34 -5.92 7.03
N GLU A 77 -6.40 -5.34 7.61
CA GLU A 77 -6.78 -5.56 9.00
C GLU A 77 -7.05 -7.05 9.29
N GLU A 78 -7.84 -7.71 8.43
CA GLU A 78 -8.10 -9.15 8.57
C GLU A 78 -6.86 -10.03 8.39
N THR A 79 -5.98 -9.65 7.48
CA THR A 79 -4.71 -10.36 7.23
C THR A 79 -3.77 -10.23 8.44
N LEU A 80 -3.82 -9.09 9.13
CA LEU A 80 -2.91 -8.75 10.22
C LEU A 80 -3.52 -8.93 11.61
N LYS A 81 -4.76 -9.41 11.75
CA LYS A 81 -5.45 -9.54 13.05
C LYS A 81 -4.71 -10.35 14.12
N ASN A 82 -3.85 -11.27 13.71
CA ASN A 82 -3.07 -12.12 14.61
C ASN A 82 -1.66 -11.56 14.90
N LYS A 83 -1.33 -10.36 14.39
CA LYS A 83 -0.03 -9.71 14.57
C LYS A 83 0.04 -9.00 15.90
N LYS A 84 1.22 -9.03 16.52
CA LYS A 84 1.46 -8.34 17.79
C LYS A 84 1.69 -6.84 17.54
N PRO A 85 1.32 -5.96 18.48
CA PRO A 85 1.61 -4.52 18.39
C PRO A 85 3.09 -4.19 18.11
N GLU A 86 4.01 -4.96 18.71
CA GLU A 86 5.46 -4.85 18.50
C GLU A 86 5.88 -5.02 17.03
N GLU A 87 5.17 -5.87 16.27
CA GLU A 87 5.45 -6.07 14.84
C GLU A 87 5.05 -4.83 14.02
N PHE A 88 4.00 -4.11 14.42
CA PHE A 88 3.61 -2.86 13.78
C PHE A 88 4.58 -1.73 14.11
N GLU A 89 5.12 -1.69 15.34
CA GLU A 89 6.15 -0.72 15.71
C GLU A 89 7.47 -0.94 14.96
N PHE A 90 7.83 -2.19 14.69
CA PHE A 90 9.04 -2.51 13.93
C PHE A 90 8.94 -2.12 12.44
N ILE A 91 7.74 -2.22 11.86
CA ILE A 91 7.50 -1.95 10.44
C ILE A 91 7.25 -0.46 10.15
N ASN A 92 6.72 0.29 11.12
CA ASN A 92 6.34 1.70 10.96
C ASN A 92 7.50 2.68 11.17
#